data_AF-A0A3N5THB1-F1
#
_entry.id   AF-A0A3N5THB1-F1
#
_cell.length_a   1.000
_cell.length_b   1.000
_cell.length_c   1.000
_cell.angle_alpha   90.00
_cell.angle_beta   90.00
_cell.angle_gamma   90.00
#
_symmetry.space_group_name_H-M   'P 1'
#
loop_
_entity.id
_entity.type
_entity.pdbx_description
1 polymer ?
#
loop_
_entity_poly.entity_id
_entity_poly.type
_entity_poly.pdbx_seq_one_letter_code
_entity_poly.pdbx_strand_id
1 'polypeptide(L)'
;MEGLLRRFRTTSAKLREILKEKGCREQWAKVQAEYSSNPVSFIEECCWIFNPDLVPATIPFKLYGYQKDFVLKLHAKYRQLDTSDKHHLLDEKTRQMGMSWLYMAFFLWAILFDPGFSGFVMSYKEDLVDDGGAESTKDSLLGKLRFMYEHLPERFAGLLRFKYLRVSNHRTGAYLVGSSANINAG
;
A
#
# COMPACT_ATOMS: atom_id res chain seq x y z
N MET A 1 -24.50 17.74 -5.75
CA MET A 1 -24.39 17.14 -7.09
C MET A 1 -22.95 16.68 -7.28
N GLU A 2 -22.76 15.43 -7.70
CA GLU A 2 -21.49 14.79 -8.17
C GLU A 2 -20.33 14.43 -7.20
N GLY A 3 -20.50 14.47 -5.87
CA GLY A 3 -19.38 14.21 -4.95
C GLY A 3 -19.24 12.81 -4.32
N LEU A 4 -20.28 11.96 -4.37
CA LEU A 4 -20.40 10.81 -3.46
C LEU A 4 -20.58 9.45 -4.15
N LEU A 5 -19.96 9.26 -5.30
CA LEU A 5 -19.76 7.93 -5.89
C LEU A 5 -18.27 7.74 -6.08
N ARG A 6 -17.56 7.35 -5.01
CA ARG A 6 -16.29 6.64 -5.16
C ARG A 6 -16.59 5.39 -5.98
N ARG A 7 -16.49 5.48 -7.30
CA ARG A 7 -16.39 4.31 -8.16
C ARG A 7 -15.07 3.67 -7.77
N PHE A 8 -15.13 2.73 -6.83
CA PHE A 8 -14.03 1.84 -6.50
C PHE A 8 -13.45 1.30 -7.79
N ARG A 9 -12.13 1.43 -7.96
CA ARG A 9 -11.50 1.14 -9.24
C ARG A 9 -10.65 -0.11 -9.10
N THR A 10 -10.93 -1.12 -9.90
CA THR A 10 -10.03 -2.25 -10.08
C THR A 10 -9.76 -2.45 -11.57
N THR A 11 -8.55 -2.88 -11.90
CA THR A 11 -8.23 -3.32 -13.27
C THR A 11 -8.54 -4.79 -13.52
N SER A 12 -8.73 -5.57 -12.47
CA SER A 12 -8.93 -7.02 -12.56
C SER A 12 -10.36 -7.34 -12.96
N ALA A 13 -10.54 -7.95 -14.13
CA ALA A 13 -11.84 -8.43 -14.60
C ALA A 13 -12.46 -9.42 -13.60
N LYS A 14 -11.61 -10.32 -13.07
CA LYS A 14 -11.93 -11.25 -11.99
C LYS A 14 -12.47 -10.52 -10.75
N LEU A 15 -11.79 -9.47 -10.27
CA LEU A 15 -12.31 -8.68 -9.15
C LEU A 15 -13.65 -8.02 -9.48
N ARG A 16 -13.83 -7.48 -10.69
CA ARG A 16 -15.10 -6.86 -11.08
C ARG A 16 -16.25 -7.85 -11.02
N GLU A 17 -16.03 -9.09 -11.45
CA GLU A 17 -17.02 -10.17 -11.39
C GLU A 17 -17.38 -10.50 -9.94
N ILE A 18 -16.37 -10.77 -9.10
CA ILE A 18 -16.55 -11.07 -7.67
C ILE A 18 -17.24 -9.91 -6.92
N LEU A 19 -16.97 -8.66 -7.30
CA LEU A 19 -17.60 -7.49 -6.68
C LEU A 19 -19.03 -7.26 -7.19
N LYS A 20 -19.33 -7.53 -8.47
CA LYS A 20 -20.68 -7.36 -9.06
C LYS A 20 -21.70 -8.32 -8.45
N GLU A 21 -21.31 -9.55 -8.19
CA GLU A 21 -22.24 -10.60 -7.72
C GLU A 21 -22.50 -10.55 -6.21
N LYS A 22 -21.99 -9.53 -5.49
CA LYS A 22 -21.76 -9.63 -4.03
C LYS A 22 -21.10 -10.96 -3.70
N GLY A 23 -20.07 -11.32 -4.48
CA GLY A 23 -19.46 -12.64 -4.53
C GLY A 23 -19.45 -13.32 -3.17
N CYS A 24 -19.92 -14.56 -3.14
CA CYS A 24 -20.15 -15.31 -1.91
C CYS A 24 -18.88 -15.25 -1.04
N ARG A 25 -19.05 -15.26 0.29
CA ARG A 25 -17.95 -15.14 1.28
C ARG A 25 -16.74 -16.02 0.95
N GLU A 26 -16.98 -17.19 0.35
CA GLU A 26 -15.95 -18.12 -0.10
C GLU A 26 -15.08 -17.58 -1.26
N GLN A 27 -15.67 -16.97 -2.29
CA GLN A 27 -14.93 -16.38 -3.41
C GLN A 27 -14.03 -15.24 -2.92
N TRP A 28 -14.55 -14.41 -2.01
CA TRP A 28 -13.76 -13.36 -1.40
C TRP A 28 -12.60 -13.93 -0.57
N ALA A 29 -12.83 -14.98 0.20
CA ALA A 29 -11.77 -15.65 0.97
C ALA A 29 -10.65 -16.19 0.05
N LYS A 30 -10.99 -16.74 -1.13
CA LYS A 30 -10.01 -17.19 -2.13
C LYS A 30 -9.16 -16.03 -2.65
N VAL A 31 -9.78 -14.91 -2.98
CA VAL A 31 -9.07 -13.68 -3.40
C VAL A 31 -8.16 -13.16 -2.29
N GLN A 32 -8.64 -13.12 -1.06
CA GLN A 32 -7.82 -12.69 0.08
C GLN A 32 -6.62 -13.62 0.30
N ALA A 33 -6.80 -14.94 0.17
CA ALA A 33 -5.69 -15.90 0.29
C ALA A 33 -4.63 -15.67 -0.80
N GLU A 34 -5.05 -15.43 -2.03
CA GLU A 34 -4.15 -15.10 -3.14
C GLU A 34 -3.39 -13.80 -2.88
N TYR A 35 -4.09 -12.72 -2.54
CA TYR A 35 -3.45 -11.43 -2.26
C TYR A 35 -2.54 -11.48 -1.03
N SER A 36 -2.90 -12.24 0.00
CA SER A 36 -2.06 -12.41 1.19
C SER A 36 -0.76 -13.18 0.92
N SER A 37 -0.72 -14.03 -0.12
CA SER A 37 0.48 -14.81 -0.47
C SER A 37 1.30 -14.19 -1.61
N ASN A 38 0.68 -13.31 -2.40
CA ASN A 38 1.32 -12.63 -3.52
C ASN A 38 1.05 -11.11 -3.51
N PRO A 39 1.96 -10.30 -2.93
CA PRO A 39 1.81 -8.84 -2.94
C PRO A 39 1.83 -8.23 -4.34
N VAL A 40 2.49 -8.83 -5.33
CA VAL A 40 2.50 -8.32 -6.71
C VAL A 40 1.09 -8.36 -7.30
N SER A 41 0.36 -9.47 -7.13
CA SER A 41 -1.03 -9.58 -7.59
C SER A 41 -1.94 -8.55 -6.92
N PHE A 42 -1.80 -8.36 -5.61
CA PHE A 42 -2.56 -7.32 -4.90
C PHE A 42 -2.28 -5.92 -5.48
N ILE A 43 -1.00 -5.57 -5.67
CA ILE A 43 -0.61 -4.25 -6.16
C ILE A 43 -1.14 -4.01 -7.57
N GLU A 44 -0.90 -4.93 -8.51
CA GLU A 44 -1.27 -4.72 -9.92
C GLU A 44 -2.78 -4.74 -10.18
N GLU A 45 -3.56 -5.42 -9.33
CA GLU A 45 -5.01 -5.57 -9.49
C GLU A 45 -5.82 -4.52 -8.71
N CYS A 46 -5.31 -4.07 -7.56
CA CYS A 46 -6.04 -3.22 -6.64
C CYS A 46 -5.49 -1.79 -6.52
N CYS A 47 -4.17 -1.59 -6.64
CA CYS A 47 -3.57 -0.29 -6.35
C CYS A 47 -3.60 0.66 -7.55
N TRP A 48 -3.75 1.95 -7.24
CA TRP A 48 -3.72 3.06 -8.17
C TRP A 48 -2.69 4.07 -7.71
N ILE A 49 -2.01 4.71 -8.66
CA ILE A 49 -1.04 5.76 -8.40
C ILE A 49 -1.46 7.05 -9.08
N PHE A 50 -0.84 8.14 -8.63
CA PHE A 50 -0.95 9.43 -9.27
C PHE A 50 0.35 9.79 -9.97
N ASN A 51 0.26 10.12 -11.25
CA ASN A 51 1.33 10.68 -12.06
C ASN A 51 0.81 11.97 -12.72
N PRO A 52 1.31 13.15 -12.33
CA PRO A 52 0.84 14.43 -12.88
C PRO A 52 1.11 14.60 -14.37
N ASP A 53 2.06 13.84 -14.93
CA ASP A 53 2.47 13.94 -16.33
C ASP A 53 1.53 13.19 -17.28
N LEU A 54 0.53 12.47 -16.76
CA LEU A 54 -0.41 11.66 -17.53
C LEU A 54 -1.83 12.25 -17.52
N VAL A 55 -2.59 11.95 -18.57
CA VAL A 55 -4.02 12.28 -18.68
C VAL A 55 -4.79 11.00 -19.03
N PRO A 56 -5.57 10.42 -18.09
CA PRO A 56 -5.80 10.86 -16.72
C PRO A 56 -4.59 10.66 -15.80
N ALA A 57 -4.39 11.55 -14.83
CA ALA A 57 -3.26 11.49 -13.89
C ALA A 57 -3.35 10.34 -12.88
N THR A 58 -4.55 9.79 -12.66
CA THR A 58 -4.76 8.62 -11.79
C THR A 58 -4.82 7.37 -12.65
N ILE A 59 -3.81 6.52 -12.50
CA ILE A 59 -3.62 5.32 -13.33
C ILE A 59 -3.47 4.07 -12.46
N PRO A 60 -3.78 2.88 -12.98
CA PRO A 60 -3.47 1.63 -12.30
C PRO A 60 -1.99 1.48 -12.02
N PHE A 61 -1.62 0.89 -10.88
CA PHE A 61 -0.23 0.63 -10.57
C PHE A 61 0.27 -0.65 -11.25
N LYS A 62 0.46 -0.59 -12.57
CA LYS A 62 1.11 -1.68 -13.32
C LYS A 62 2.61 -1.63 -13.06
N LEU A 63 3.16 -2.72 -12.53
CA LEU A 63 4.55 -2.76 -12.10
C LEU A 63 5.46 -3.05 -13.28
N TYR A 64 6.56 -2.30 -13.38
CA TYR A 64 7.68 -2.68 -14.24
C TYR A 64 8.34 -3.97 -13.72
N GLY A 65 9.07 -4.69 -14.59
CA GLY A 65 9.76 -5.93 -14.20
C GLY A 65 10.60 -5.78 -12.94
N TYR A 66 11.46 -4.76 -12.88
CA TYR A 66 12.30 -4.48 -11.72
C TYR A 66 11.49 -4.21 -10.43
N GLN A 67 10.30 -3.62 -10.53
CA GLN A 67 9.43 -3.37 -9.38
C GLN A 67 8.81 -4.68 -8.88
N LYS A 68 8.43 -5.59 -9.79
CA LYS A 68 7.95 -6.93 -9.42
C LYS A 68 9.04 -7.71 -8.71
N ASP A 69 10.24 -7.74 -9.29
CA ASP A 69 11.40 -8.42 -8.71
C ASP A 69 11.73 -7.87 -7.31
N PHE A 70 11.70 -6.54 -7.17
CA PHE A 70 11.92 -5.89 -5.90
C PHE A 70 10.85 -6.25 -4.85
N VAL A 71 9.56 -6.21 -5.22
CA VAL A 71 8.46 -6.59 -4.31
C VAL A 71 8.57 -8.05 -3.89
N LEU A 72 8.89 -8.96 -4.81
CA LEU A 72 9.08 -10.38 -4.49
C LEU A 72 10.28 -10.61 -3.57
N LYS A 73 11.40 -9.91 -3.81
CA LYS A 73 12.59 -9.95 -2.94
C LYS A 73 12.27 -9.40 -1.54
N LEU A 74 11.58 -8.27 -1.46
CA LEU A 74 11.14 -7.66 -0.21
C LEU A 74 10.17 -8.57 0.54
N HIS A 75 9.19 -9.16 -0.15
CA HIS A 75 8.26 -10.12 0.42
C HIS A 75 8.98 -11.36 0.96
N ALA A 76 9.90 -11.94 0.19
CA ALA A 76 10.68 -13.09 0.62
C ALA A 76 11.48 -12.77 1.89
N LYS A 77 12.20 -11.63 1.93
CA LYS A 77 12.92 -11.19 3.14
C LYS A 77 11.99 -10.92 4.32
N TYR A 78 10.84 -10.29 4.08
CA TYR A 78 9.86 -10.01 5.15
C TYR A 78 9.27 -11.29 5.75
N ARG A 79 9.00 -12.31 4.92
CA ARG A 79 8.44 -13.60 5.38
C ARG A 79 9.49 -14.57 5.91
N GLN A 80 10.77 -14.34 5.65
CA GLN A 80 11.85 -15.15 6.21
C GLN A 80 11.91 -14.96 7.72
N LEU A 81 11.71 -16.04 8.45
CA LEU A 81 11.91 -16.13 9.91
C LEU A 81 13.39 -16.32 10.29
N ASP A 82 14.26 -16.50 9.29
CA ASP A 82 15.69 -16.72 9.52
C ASP A 82 16.39 -15.40 9.83
N THR A 83 16.52 -15.13 11.13
CA THR A 83 17.19 -13.94 11.69
C THR A 83 18.71 -13.96 11.53
N SER A 84 19.30 -15.00 10.92
CA SER A 84 20.75 -15.07 10.71
C SER A 84 21.22 -14.07 9.64
N ASP A 85 20.41 -13.81 8.61
CA ASP A 85 20.68 -12.80 7.59
C ASP A 85 20.01 -11.46 7.93
N LYS A 86 20.64 -10.72 8.86
CA LYS A 86 20.20 -9.39 9.31
C LYS A 86 20.45 -8.26 8.30
N HIS A 87 20.88 -8.55 7.08
CA HIS A 87 21.21 -7.48 6.13
C HIS A 87 19.93 -6.78 5.65
N HIS A 88 19.91 -5.47 5.85
CA HIS A 88 18.89 -4.59 5.30
C HIS A 88 18.89 -4.66 3.77
N LEU A 89 17.70 -4.54 3.15
CA LEU A 89 17.63 -4.30 1.72
C LEU A 89 18.00 -2.86 1.44
N LEU A 90 19.07 -2.68 0.68
CA LEU A 90 19.44 -1.40 0.08
C LEU A 90 18.96 -1.38 -1.38
N ASP A 91 18.39 -0.26 -1.78
CA ASP A 91 17.92 0.00 -3.13
C ASP A 91 18.53 1.32 -3.63
N GLU A 92 19.29 1.23 -4.72
CA GLU A 92 19.83 2.40 -5.41
C GLU A 92 18.81 2.86 -6.44
N LYS A 93 18.17 4.00 -6.16
CA LYS A 93 17.11 4.55 -7.00
C LYS A 93 17.58 5.78 -7.79
N THR A 94 17.12 5.87 -9.04
CA THR A 94 17.17 7.10 -9.83
C THR A 94 15.86 7.89 -9.67
N ARG A 95 15.81 9.11 -10.24
CA ARG A 95 14.59 9.94 -10.20
C ARG A 95 13.49 9.27 -11.02
N GLN A 96 12.23 9.50 -10.61
CA GLN A 96 11.02 9.08 -11.34
C GLN A 96 10.83 7.56 -11.53
N MET A 97 11.52 6.69 -10.78
CA MET A 97 11.29 5.23 -10.79
C MET A 97 10.02 4.76 -10.06
N GLY A 98 9.32 5.67 -9.36
CA GLY A 98 8.11 5.30 -8.61
C GLY A 98 8.36 4.47 -7.34
N MET A 99 9.60 4.37 -6.85
CA MET A 99 9.93 3.51 -5.70
C MET A 99 9.17 3.88 -4.42
N SER A 100 8.93 5.17 -4.14
CA SER A 100 8.12 5.56 -2.96
C SER A 100 6.69 5.05 -3.04
N TRP A 101 6.06 5.04 -4.22
CA TRP A 101 4.76 4.40 -4.42
C TRP A 101 4.86 2.89 -4.18
N LEU A 102 5.91 2.24 -4.68
CA LEU A 102 6.13 0.81 -4.53
C LEU A 102 6.26 0.38 -3.05
N TYR A 103 7.09 1.09 -2.27
CA TYR A 103 7.24 0.83 -0.84
C TYR A 103 5.91 1.02 -0.08
N MET A 104 5.18 2.09 -0.38
CA MET A 104 3.89 2.33 0.26
C MET A 104 2.83 1.31 -0.15
N ALA A 105 2.88 0.77 -1.36
CA ALA A 105 2.00 -0.29 -1.83
C ALA A 105 2.29 -1.60 -1.09
N PHE A 106 3.57 -1.90 -0.86
CA PHE A 106 3.98 -3.05 -0.06
C PHE A 106 3.56 -2.91 1.42
N PHE A 107 3.73 -1.74 2.04
CA PHE A 107 3.26 -1.53 3.41
C PHE A 107 1.73 -1.54 3.51
N LEU A 108 1.01 -1.03 2.51
CA LEU A 108 -0.44 -1.18 2.43
C LEU A 108 -0.83 -2.66 2.44
N TRP A 109 -0.17 -3.48 1.63
CA TRP A 109 -0.35 -4.93 1.65
C TRP A 109 -0.07 -5.52 3.05
N ALA A 110 1.07 -5.18 3.66
CA ALA A 110 1.48 -5.74 4.95
C ALA A 110 0.47 -5.41 6.07
N ILE A 111 0.03 -4.14 6.17
CA ILE A 111 -0.96 -3.72 7.17
C ILE A 111 -2.33 -4.40 6.94
N LEU A 112 -2.69 -4.72 5.69
CA LEU A 112 -3.97 -5.35 5.36
C LEU A 112 -3.97 -6.87 5.58
N PHE A 113 -2.85 -7.55 5.33
CA PHE A 113 -2.79 -9.01 5.25
C PHE A 113 -1.93 -9.69 6.32
N ASP A 114 -1.07 -8.96 7.04
CA ASP A 114 -0.31 -9.49 8.15
C ASP A 114 -0.81 -8.89 9.49
N PRO A 115 -1.55 -9.66 10.30
CA PRO A 115 -2.06 -9.18 11.57
C PRO A 115 -1.00 -8.74 12.58
N GLY A 116 0.24 -9.26 12.47
CA GLY A 116 1.34 -8.94 13.36
C GLY A 116 2.24 -7.80 12.85
N PHE A 117 1.90 -7.18 11.72
CA PHE A 117 2.75 -6.16 11.13
C PHE A 117 2.86 -4.91 12.01
N SER A 118 4.10 -4.57 12.35
CA SER A 118 4.50 -3.25 12.83
C SER A 118 5.57 -2.73 11.89
N GLY A 119 5.37 -1.52 11.38
CA GLY A 119 6.30 -0.90 10.46
C GLY A 119 6.61 0.54 10.85
N PHE A 120 7.72 1.02 10.32
CA PHE A 120 8.21 2.37 10.51
C PHE A 120 8.64 2.95 9.16
N VAL A 121 8.25 4.19 8.89
CA VAL A 121 8.70 4.96 7.73
C VAL A 121 9.37 6.24 8.17
N MET A 122 10.44 6.61 7.47
CA MET A 122 11.16 7.82 7.77
C MET A 122 11.55 8.58 6.53
N SER A 123 11.74 9.89 6.72
CA SER A 123 12.31 10.80 5.73
C SER A 123 13.09 11.89 6.47
N TYR A 124 13.91 12.65 5.76
CA TYR A 124 14.69 13.74 6.34
C TYR A 124 13.81 14.92 6.82
N LYS A 125 12.58 15.02 6.32
CA LYS A 125 11.55 15.98 6.77
C LYS A 125 10.28 15.23 7.14
N GLU A 126 9.63 15.69 8.21
CA GLU A 126 8.39 15.09 8.71
C GLU A 126 7.25 15.19 7.71
N ASP A 127 7.08 16.36 7.07
CA ASP A 127 6.05 16.58 6.04
C ASP A 127 6.21 15.65 4.82
N LEU A 128 7.42 15.14 4.56
CA LEU A 128 7.63 14.14 3.51
C LEU A 128 7.19 12.74 3.94
N VAL A 129 7.08 12.49 5.24
CA VAL A 129 6.48 11.29 5.80
C VAL A 129 4.97 11.44 5.84
N ASP A 130 4.47 12.52 6.44
CA ASP A 130 3.06 12.85 6.55
C ASP A 130 2.86 14.36 6.68
N ASP A 131 2.06 14.94 5.81
CA ASP A 131 1.78 16.39 5.69
C ASP A 131 0.35 16.76 6.11
N GLY A 132 -0.44 15.83 6.64
CA GLY A 132 -1.82 16.14 7.02
C GLY A 132 -2.64 15.00 7.64
N GLY A 133 -2.04 13.85 7.93
CA GLY A 133 -2.71 12.70 8.53
C GLY A 133 -3.90 12.22 7.68
N ALA A 134 -5.12 12.36 8.20
CA ALA A 134 -6.33 12.01 7.46
C ALA A 134 -6.59 12.91 6.24
N GLU A 135 -5.90 14.04 6.13
CA GLU A 135 -5.98 15.02 5.03
C GLU A 135 -4.66 15.14 4.26
N SER A 136 -3.69 14.25 4.51
CA SER A 136 -2.37 14.23 3.87
C SER A 136 -2.48 14.27 2.34
N THR A 137 -1.63 15.04 1.69
CA THR A 137 -1.54 15.02 0.23
C THR A 137 -0.76 13.78 -0.23
N LYS A 138 -0.89 13.40 -1.50
CA LYS A 138 -0.12 12.31 -2.10
C LYS A 138 1.39 12.60 -2.26
N ASP A 139 1.85 13.77 -1.83
CA ASP A 139 3.27 14.14 -1.88
C ASP A 139 4.05 13.51 -0.73
N SER A 140 3.42 13.29 0.42
CA SER A 140 3.98 12.56 1.57
C SER A 140 3.94 11.03 1.38
N LEU A 141 4.70 10.27 2.18
CA LEU A 141 4.72 8.80 2.12
C LEU A 141 3.37 8.22 2.57
N LEU A 142 2.88 8.62 3.75
CA LEU A 142 1.60 8.13 4.27
C LEU A 142 0.43 8.59 3.43
N GLY A 143 0.52 9.75 2.78
CA GLY A 143 -0.49 10.20 1.83
C GLY A 143 -0.54 9.40 0.53
N LYS A 144 0.58 8.84 0.03
CA LYS A 144 0.54 7.85 -1.07
C LYS A 144 -0.16 6.57 -0.65
N LEU A 145 0.13 6.08 0.56
CA LEU A 145 -0.54 4.90 1.12
C LEU A 145 -2.05 5.15 1.24
N ARG A 146 -2.44 6.31 1.80
CA ARG A 146 -3.84 6.76 1.88
C ARG A 146 -4.48 6.80 0.50
N PHE A 147 -3.83 7.42 -0.48
CA PHE A 147 -4.33 7.48 -1.85
C PHE A 147 -4.63 6.09 -2.41
N MET A 148 -3.71 5.13 -2.28
CA MET A 148 -3.95 3.76 -2.73
C MET A 148 -5.10 3.10 -1.97
N TYR A 149 -5.12 3.23 -0.64
CA TYR A 149 -6.18 2.68 0.22
C TYR A 149 -7.57 3.17 -0.19
N GLU A 150 -7.69 4.46 -0.48
CA GLU A 150 -8.94 5.10 -0.90
C GLU A 150 -9.48 4.62 -2.24
N HIS A 151 -8.61 4.05 -3.09
CA HIS A 151 -8.95 3.49 -4.40
C HIS A 151 -9.18 1.98 -4.39
N LEU A 152 -8.87 1.29 -3.28
CA LEU A 152 -9.09 -0.15 -3.14
C LEU A 152 -10.58 -0.50 -3.30
N PRO A 153 -10.91 -1.75 -3.65
CA PRO A 153 -12.28 -2.25 -3.63
C PRO A 153 -13.01 -2.00 -2.30
N GLU A 154 -14.34 -1.80 -2.36
CA GLU A 154 -15.21 -1.50 -1.21
C GLU A 154 -15.04 -2.48 -0.04
N ARG A 155 -14.72 -3.74 -0.33
CA ARG A 155 -14.48 -4.77 0.69
C ARG A 155 -13.31 -4.45 1.64
N PHE A 156 -12.42 -3.53 1.28
CA PHE A 156 -11.34 -3.03 2.12
C PHE A 156 -11.70 -1.74 2.88
N ALA A 157 -12.86 -1.14 2.60
CA ALA A 157 -13.28 0.11 3.22
C ALA A 157 -13.43 -0.05 4.74
N GLY A 158 -13.09 1.01 5.46
CA GLY A 158 -13.16 1.06 6.93
C GLY A 158 -12.00 0.39 7.66
N LEU A 159 -11.29 -0.57 7.03
CA LEU A 159 -10.20 -1.35 7.66
C LEU A 159 -9.07 -0.51 8.25
N LEU A 160 -8.67 0.57 7.58
CA LEU A 160 -7.53 1.39 8.00
C LEU A 160 -8.00 2.74 8.56
N ARG A 161 -7.38 3.15 9.66
CA ARG A 161 -7.50 4.48 10.26
C ARG A 161 -6.20 5.24 10.06
N PHE A 162 -6.34 6.45 9.54
CA PHE A 162 -5.25 7.40 9.33
C PHE A 162 -5.30 8.46 10.43
N LYS A 163 -4.17 8.70 11.07
CA LYS A 163 -3.88 9.81 11.96
C LYS A 163 -2.53 10.38 11.54
N TYR A 164 -2.21 11.60 12.01
CA TYR A 164 -0.90 12.17 11.76
C TYR A 164 0.22 11.21 12.21
N LEU A 165 1.15 10.92 11.28
CA LEU A 165 2.27 10.00 11.42
C LEU A 165 1.88 8.55 11.79
N ARG A 166 0.62 8.15 11.58
CA ARG A 166 0.17 6.78 11.94
C ARG A 166 -0.95 6.26 11.06
N VAL A 167 -0.74 5.06 10.52
CA VAL A 167 -1.77 4.23 9.89
C VAL A 167 -1.97 2.98 10.74
N SER A 168 -3.21 2.58 11.00
CA SER A 168 -3.51 1.39 11.79
C SER A 168 -4.70 0.62 11.24
N ASN A 169 -4.61 -0.71 11.28
CA ASN A 169 -5.69 -1.62 10.97
C ASN A 169 -6.52 -1.87 12.22
N HIS A 170 -7.77 -1.43 12.25
CA HIS A 170 -8.61 -1.54 13.45
C HIS A 170 -9.07 -2.97 13.76
N ARG A 171 -8.94 -3.91 12.80
CA ARG A 171 -9.31 -5.32 13.00
C ARG A 171 -8.19 -6.15 13.57
N THR A 172 -6.95 -5.88 13.17
CA THR A 172 -5.79 -6.70 13.54
C THR A 172 -4.87 -6.03 14.54
N GLY A 173 -4.89 -4.69 14.64
CA GLY A 173 -3.91 -3.93 15.42
C GLY A 173 -2.62 -3.62 14.67
N ALA A 174 -2.42 -4.18 13.46
CA ALA A 174 -1.26 -3.89 12.62
C ALA A 174 -1.13 -2.38 12.35
N TYR A 175 0.08 -1.86 12.30
CA TYR A 175 0.31 -0.42 12.15
C TYR A 175 1.58 -0.05 11.39
N LEU A 176 1.57 1.16 10.87
CA LEU A 176 2.74 1.85 10.32
C LEU A 176 2.83 3.23 10.97
N VAL A 177 3.99 3.55 11.52
CA VAL A 177 4.30 4.86 12.13
C VAL A 177 5.34 5.61 11.31
N GLY A 178 5.27 6.94 11.37
CA GLY A 178 6.20 7.83 10.70
C GLY A 178 7.04 8.65 11.67
N SER A 179 8.26 8.99 11.27
CA SER A 179 9.07 10.01 11.93
C SER A 179 9.99 10.72 10.96
N SER A 180 10.32 11.97 11.26
CA SER A 180 11.49 12.62 10.68
C SER A 180 12.79 11.93 11.12
N ALA A 181 13.87 12.07 10.32
CA ALA A 181 15.20 11.60 10.66
C ALA A 181 15.81 12.51 11.74
N ASN A 182 15.70 12.10 13.00
CA ASN A 182 16.26 12.77 14.16
C ASN A 182 16.86 11.73 15.12
N ILE A 183 17.60 12.18 16.14
CA ILE A 183 18.29 11.26 17.09
C ILE A 183 17.32 10.37 17.90
N ASN A 184 16.04 10.75 17.96
CA ASN A 184 15.00 10.03 18.67
C ASN A 184 14.10 9.20 17.74
N ALA A 185 14.46 9.07 16.46
CA ALA A 185 13.67 8.33 15.49
C ALA A 185 13.89 6.81 15.67
N GLY A 186 12.83 6.10 16.07
CA GLY A 186 12.82 4.65 16.30
C GLY A 186 12.03 4.29 17.56
#